data_AF-A0A2X1N2Y0-F1
#
_entry.id   AF-A0A2X1N2Y0-F1
#
_cell.length_a   1.000
_cell.length_b   1.000
_cell.length_c   1.000
_cell.angle_alpha   90.00
_cell.angle_beta   90.00
_cell.angle_gamma   90.00
#
_symmetry.space_group_name_H-M   'P 1'
#
loop_
_entity.id
_entity.type
_entity.pdbx_description
1 polymer ?
#
loop_
_entity_poly.entity_id
_entity_poly.type
_entity_poly.pdbx_seq_one_letter_code
_entity_poly.pdbx_strand_id
1 'polypeptide(L)' 'MNKEILAVVEAVSNEKALPREKIFEALESALATATKKKYEQEIDVRVQIDRKSGDFDTFRRWLVVDEVTQPTQGNHP' A
#
# COMPACT_ATOMS: atom_id res chain seq x y z
N MET A 1 9.02 13.44 7.54
CA MET A 1 7.99 14.48 7.27
C MET A 1 7.91 14.69 5.77
N ASN A 2 7.11 13.86 5.12
CA ASN A 2 6.79 14.02 3.71
C ASN A 2 5.39 14.68 3.62
N LYS A 3 5.36 16.01 3.46
CA LYS A 3 4.09 16.78 3.44
C LYS A 3 3.38 16.74 2.08
N GLU A 4 4.01 16.19 1.05
CA GLU A 4 3.44 16.15 -0.30
C GLU A 4 2.21 15.25 -0.36
N ILE A 5 2.24 14.08 0.29
CA ILE A 5 1.08 13.18 0.35
C ILE A 5 -0.12 13.85 1.03
N LEU A 6 0.11 14.55 2.15
CA LEU A 6 -0.96 15.24 2.87
C LEU A 6 -1.60 16.34 2.01
N ALA A 7 -0.78 17.10 1.27
CA ALA A 7 -1.27 18.14 0.37
C ALA A 7 -2.12 17.56 -0.78
N VAL A 8 -1.67 16.46 -1.38
CA VAL A 8 -2.42 15.74 -2.43
C VAL A 8 -3.75 15.22 -1.88
N VAL A 9 -3.74 14.61 -0.70
CA VAL A 9 -4.95 14.09 -0.06
C VAL A 9 -5.95 15.20 0.25
N GLU A 10 -5.50 16.35 0.75
CA GLU A 10 -6.39 17.50 0.98
C GLU A 10 -6.97 18.06 -0.32
N ALA A 11 -6.15 18.23 -1.36
CA ALA A 11 -6.61 18.72 -2.65
C ALA A 11 -7.68 17.79 -3.25
N VAL A 12 -7.42 16.48 -3.27
CA VAL A 12 -8.36 15.48 -3.81
C VAL A 12 -9.62 15.36 -2.94
N SER A 13 -9.48 15.47 -1.62
CA SER A 13 -10.62 15.44 -0.69
C SER A 13 -11.56 16.62 -0.94
N ASN A 14 -10.99 17.81 -1.14
CA ASN A 14 -11.76 19.02 -1.43
C ASN A 14 -12.39 18.99 -2.83
N GLU A 15 -11.68 18.47 -3.83
CA GLU A 15 -12.17 18.41 -5.21
C GLU A 15 -13.27 17.36 -5.41
N LYS A 16 -13.08 16.16 -4.84
CA LYS A 16 -14.00 15.02 -5.01
C LYS A 16 -15.03 14.87 -3.89
N ALA A 17 -14.96 15.74 -2.87
CA ALA A 17 -15.74 15.63 -1.63
C ALA A 17 -15.65 14.24 -0.98
N LEU A 18 -14.49 13.58 -1.10
CA LEU A 18 -14.26 12.24 -0.57
C LEU A 18 -13.58 12.32 0.80
N PRO A 19 -13.93 11.41 1.73
CA PRO A 19 -13.24 11.35 3.00
C PRO A 19 -11.77 11.00 2.78
N ARG A 20 -10.88 11.68 3.51
CA ARG A 20 -9.42 11.47 3.44
C ARG A 20 -9.05 10.00 3.54
N GLU A 21 -9.77 9.22 4.35
CA GLU A 21 -9.57 7.77 4.51
C GLU A 21 -9.67 6.99 3.20
N LYS A 22 -10.70 7.25 2.38
CA LYS A 22 -10.85 6.61 1.07
C LYS A 22 -9.70 6.95 0.12
N ILE A 23 -9.15 8.17 0.23
CA ILE A 23 -8.05 8.62 -0.61
C ILE A 23 -6.75 7.95 -0.18
N PHE A 24 -6.49 7.85 1.14
CA PHE A 24 -5.37 7.09 1.65
C PHE A 24 -5.44 5.63 1.21
N GLU A 25 -6.59 4.97 1.34
CA GLU A 25 -6.79 3.60 0.88
C GLU A 25 -6.50 3.42 -0.61
N ALA A 26 -6.96 4.37 -1.43
CA ALA A 26 -6.69 4.37 -2.87
C ALA A 26 -5.21 4.57 -3.19
N LEU A 27 -4.52 5.47 -2.47
CA LEU A 27 -3.08 5.70 -2.62
C LEU A 27 -2.27 4.49 -2.18
N GLU A 28 -2.63 3.87 -1.04
CA GLU A 28 -2.02 2.64 -0.54
C GLU A 28 -2.13 1.51 -1.56
N SER A 29 -3.33 1.32 -2.12
CA SER A 29 -3.59 0.31 -3.15
C SER A 29 -2.84 0.60 -4.47
N ALA A 30 -2.79 1.86 -4.89
CA ALA A 30 -2.05 2.28 -6.08
C ALA A 30 -0.54 2.05 -5.92
N LEU A 31 0.03 2.44 -4.77
CA LEU A 31 1.44 2.23 -4.45
C LEU A 31 1.76 0.74 -4.31
N ALA A 32 0.89 -0.05 -3.66
CA ALA A 32 1.02 -1.49 -3.58
C ALA A 32 1.01 -2.14 -4.96
N THR A 33 0.11 -1.73 -5.84
CA THR A 33 0.01 -2.24 -7.22
C THR A 33 1.22 -1.84 -8.07
N ALA A 34 1.67 -0.59 -7.97
CA ALA A 34 2.87 -0.11 -8.67
C ALA A 34 4.12 -0.86 -8.19
N THR A 35 4.22 -1.09 -6.88
CA THR A 35 5.30 -1.89 -6.28
C THR A 35 5.20 -3.33 -6.77
N LYS A 36 4.04 -3.99 -6.69
CA LYS A 36 3.82 -5.36 -7.20
C LYS A 36 4.23 -5.47 -8.66
N LYS A 37 3.87 -4.51 -9.52
CA LYS A 37 4.29 -4.48 -10.94
C LYS A 37 5.80 -4.36 -11.16
N LYS A 38 6.53 -3.74 -10.23
CA LYS A 38 7.98 -3.61 -10.32
C LYS A 38 8.70 -4.94 -10.05
N TYR A 39 8.05 -5.85 -9.33
CA TYR A 39 8.54 -7.21 -9.12
C TYR A 39 7.87 -8.15 -10.13
N GLU A 40 8.66 -8.97 -10.83
CA GLU A 40 8.12 -9.94 -11.81
C GLU A 40 7.32 -11.08 -11.15
N GLN A 41 7.45 -11.19 -9.82
CA GLN A 41 6.83 -12.22 -9.01
C GLN A 41 5.51 -11.72 -8.41
N GLU A 42 4.51 -12.60 -8.30
CA GLU A 42 3.33 -12.30 -7.49
C GLU A 42 3.69 -12.26 -6.01
N ILE A 43 4.01 -11.04 -5.56
CA ILE A 43 4.22 -10.71 -4.16
C ILE A 43 3.00 -9.95 -3.62
N ASP A 44 2.65 -10.23 -2.36
CA ASP A 44 1.67 -9.43 -1.64
C ASP A 44 2.39 -8.22 -1.02
N VAL A 45 1.94 -7.04 -1.41
CA VAL A 45 2.51 -5.76 -0.94
C VAL A 45 1.40 -5.00 -0.26
N ARG A 46 1.67 -4.54 0.97
CA ARG A 46 0.79 -3.63 1.68
C ARG A 46 1.55 -2.35 1.98
N VAL A 47 1.01 -1.24 1.51
CA VAL A 47 1.48 0.10 1.87
C VAL A 47 0.63 0.62 3.00
N GLN A 48 1.25 1.30 3.96
CA GLN A 48 0.56 1.94 5.07
C GLN A 48 0.98 3.40 5.15
N ILE A 49 0.01 4.33 5.06
CA ILE A 49 0.30 5.77 5.10
C ILE A 49 -0.06 6.34 6.47
N ASP A 50 0.88 7.02 7.12
CA ASP A 50 0.64 7.76 8.36
C ASP A 50 -0.05 9.10 8.08
N ARG A 51 -1.24 9.23 8.64
CA ARG A 51 -2.14 10.36 8.41
C ARG A 51 -1.67 11.67 9.07
N LYS A 52 -0.70 11.60 9.99
CA LYS A 52 -0.21 12.76 10.76
C LYS A 52 1.11 13.27 10.21
N SER A 53 2.02 12.37 9.85
CA SER A 53 3.35 12.69 9.33
C SER A 53 3.37 12.78 7.80
N GLY A 54 2.44 12.10 7.12
CA GLY A 54 2.46 11.91 5.67
C GLY A 54 3.52 10.92 5.18
N ASP A 55 4.19 10.25 6.12
CA ASP A 55 5.14 9.18 5.83
C ASP A 55 4.38 7.91 5.43
N PHE A 56 4.99 7.09 4.59
CA PHE A 56 4.40 5.82 4.18
C PHE A 56 5.42 4.70 4.26
N ASP A 57 4.98 3.57 4.78
CA ASP A 57 5.79 2.37 4.87
C ASP A 57 5.26 1.31 3.92
N THR A 58 6.16 0.59 3.26
CA THR A 58 5.81 -0.48 2.34
C THR A 58 6.28 -1.81 2.90
N PHE A 59 5.33 -2.72 3.09
CA PHE A 59 5.57 -4.03 3.67
C PHE A 59 5.30 -5.11 2.63
N ARG A 60 6.26 -6.03 2.47
CA ARG A 60 6.01 -7.30 1.79
C ARG A 60 5.35 -8.27 2.78
N ARG A 61 4.31 -8.96 2.33
CA ARG A 61 3.62 -9.98 3.12
C ARG A 61 3.76 -11.34 2.47
N TRP A 62 3.89 -12.33 3.34
CA TRP A 62 3.92 -13.73 2.96
C TRP A 62 2.58 -14.31 3.39
N LEU A 63 1.88 -14.94 2.46
CA LEU A 63 0.71 -15.72 2.82
C LEU A 63 1.21 -16.99 3.52
N VAL A 64 0.85 -17.17 4.79
CA VAL A 64 1.13 -18.42 5.50
C VAL A 64 0.12 -19.44 5.01
N VAL A 65 0.60 -20.49 4.34
CA VAL A 65 -0.20 -21.58 3.80
C VAL A 65 0.26 -22.89 4.41
N ASP A 66 -0.67 -23.82 4.64
CA ASP A 66 -0.38 -25.15 5.20
C ASP A 66 0.41 -26.01 4.18
N GLU A 67 0.15 -25.81 2.88
CA GLU A 67 0.88 -26.42 1.77
C GLU A 67 1.24 -25.35 0.73
N VAL A 68 2.54 -25.22 0.42
CA VAL A 68 3.05 -24.21 -0.51
C VAL A 68 2.82 -24.66 -1.95
N THR A 69 1.71 -24.21 -2.55
CA THR A 69 1.41 -24.46 -3.98
C THR A 69 2.02 -23.41 -4.92
N GLN A 70 2.48 -22.27 -4.39
CA GLN A 70 3.18 -21.21 -5.13
C GLN A 70 4.45 -20.77 -4.37
N PRO A 71 5.66 -20.91 -4.97
CA PRO A 71 6.93 -20.72 -4.26
C PRO A 71 7.23 -19.27 -3.83
N THR A 72 6.46 -18.29 -4.31
CA THR A 72 6.64 -16.86 -3.93
C THR A 72 5.90 -16.48 -2.65
N GLN A 73 5.09 -17.38 -2.11
CA GLN A 73 4.19 -17.16 -0.98
C GLN A 73 4.35 -18.30 0.03
N GLY A 74 5.50 -18.41 0.68
CA GLY A 74 5.67 -19.38 1.76
C GLY A 74 6.80 -19.00 2.69
N ASN A 75 6.47 -18.68 3.94
CA ASN A 75 7.43 -18.64 5.03
C ASN A 75 7.24 -19.93 5.83
N HIS A 76 8.15 -20.88 5.68
CA HIS A 76 8.14 -22.10 6.49
C HIS A 76 8.73 -21.78 7.87
N PRO A 77 8.08 -22.20 8.99
CA PRO A 77 8.63 -22.06 10.33
C PRO A 77 9.90 -22.90 10.54
#